data_AF-A0A7X9GW12-F1
#
_entry.id   AF-A0A7X9GW12-F1
#
_cell.length_a   1.000
_cell.length_b   1.000
_cell.length_c   1.000
_cell.angle_alpha   90.00
_cell.angle_beta   90.00
_cell.angle_gamma   90.00
#
_symmetry.space_group_name_H-M   'P 1'
#
loop_
_entity.id
_entity.type
_entity.pdbx_description
1 polymer ?
#
loop_
_entity_poly.entity_id
_entity_poly.type
_entity_poly.pdbx_seq_one_letter_code
_entity_poly.pdbx_strand_id
1 'polypeptide(L)' 'MNGGKWSYGILVLAIDLGIDNLCTCTTNLGDTFIIDGKKLKSINQWANKENSKLQSIKDKRNIK' A
#
# COMPACT_ATOMS: atom_id res chain seq x y z
N MET A 1 -40.87 -22.31 20.47
CA MET A 1 -40.69 -20.87 20.23
C MET A 1 -39.21 -20.62 19.99
N ASN A 2 -38.91 -19.90 18.92
CA ASN A 2 -37.63 -19.87 18.22
C ASN A 2 -36.46 -19.40 19.10
N GLY A 3 -35.42 -20.22 19.20
CA GLY A 3 -34.10 -19.83 19.69
C GLY A 3 -33.43 -18.92 18.67
N GLY A 4 -33.64 -17.61 18.79
CA GLY A 4 -32.91 -16.61 18.03
C GLY A 4 -31.49 -16.51 18.55
N LYS A 5 -30.54 -17.21 17.90
CA LYS A 5 -29.13 -16.90 18.05
C LYS A 5 -28.89 -15.54 17.43
N TRP A 6 -28.69 -14.52 18.24
CA TRP A 6 -28.08 -13.27 17.79
C TRP A 6 -26.63 -13.58 17.44
N SER A 7 -26.37 -13.88 16.17
CA SER A 7 -25.01 -13.96 15.66
C SER A 7 -24.50 -12.52 15.60
N TYR A 8 -23.75 -12.09 16.60
CA TYR A 8 -22.94 -10.87 16.51
C TYR A 8 -21.92 -11.12 15.39
N GLY A 9 -22.30 -10.82 14.15
CA GLY A 9 -21.44 -10.96 13.00
C GLY A 9 -20.22 -10.07 13.19
N ILE A 10 -19.04 -10.67 13.28
CA ILE A 10 -17.79 -9.92 13.32
C ILE A 10 -17.65 -9.22 11.97
N LEU A 11 -17.45 -7.90 12.00
CA LEU A 11 -17.06 -7.15 10.81
C LEU A 11 -15.58 -7.40 10.56
N VAL A 12 -15.27 -7.85 9.34
CA VAL A 12 -13.91 -8.16 8.92
C VAL A 12 -13.55 -7.28 7.73
N LEU A 13 -12.36 -6.69 7.77
CA LEU A 13 -11.78 -5.92 6.69
C LEU A 13 -10.51 -6.63 6.19
N ALA A 14 -10.50 -7.02 4.92
CA ALA A 14 -9.30 -7.48 4.24
C ALA A 14 -8.62 -6.29 3.55
N ILE A 15 -7.29 -6.23 3.64
CA ILE A 15 -6.46 -5.14 3.12
C ILE A 15 -5.37 -5.77 2.26
N ASP A 16 -5.32 -5.39 0.99
CA ASP A 16 -4.25 -5.71 0.05
C ASP A 16 -3.44 -4.44 -0.25
N LEU A 17 -2.13 -4.47 -0.04
CA LEU A 17 -1.25 -3.30 -0.15
C LEU A 17 -0.54 -3.26 -1.50
N GLY A 18 -0.56 -2.10 -2.17
CA GLY A 18 0.06 -1.89 -3.49
C GLY A 18 0.70 -0.50 -3.65
N ILE A 19 1.55 -0.35 -4.67
CA ILE A 19 2.22 0.94 -4.95
C ILE A 19 1.35 1.86 -5.82
N ASP A 20 0.59 1.31 -6.76
CA ASP A 20 -0.34 2.09 -7.59
C ASP A 20 -1.64 2.39 -6.83
N ASN A 21 -2.13 1.42 -6.06
CA ASN A 21 -3.23 1.54 -5.10
C ASN A 21 -2.67 1.25 -3.70
N LEU A 22 -2.47 2.27 -2.87
CA LEU A 22 -1.92 2.15 -1.51
C LEU A 22 -2.56 1.01 -0.70
N CYS A 23 -3.90 0.95 -0.71
CA CYS A 23 -4.62 -0.29 -0.42
C CYS A 23 -5.75 -0.51 -1.40
N THR A 24 -6.06 -1.77 -1.62
CA THR A 24 -7.42 -2.21 -1.94
C THR A 24 -7.99 -2.87 -0.69
N CYS A 25 -9.18 -2.47 -0.30
CA CYS A 25 -9.76 -2.87 0.96
C CYS A 25 -11.17 -3.44 0.71
N THR A 26 -11.52 -4.58 1.31
CA THR A 26 -12.83 -5.24 1.13
C THR A 26 -13.43 -5.76 2.44
N THR A 27 -14.75 -5.61 2.61
CA THR A 27 -15.46 -6.07 3.81
C THR A 27 -16.07 -7.46 3.59
N ASN A 28 -16.35 -8.19 4.68
CA ASN A 28 -17.15 -9.41 4.62
C ASN A 28 -18.63 -9.18 4.22
N LEU A 29 -19.04 -7.92 4.02
CA LEU A 29 -20.34 -7.53 3.49
C LEU A 29 -20.29 -7.27 1.97
N GLY A 30 -19.10 -7.33 1.35
CA GLY A 30 -18.90 -7.14 -0.09
C GLY A 30 -18.57 -5.71 -0.52
N ASP A 31 -18.43 -4.77 0.41
CA ASP A 31 -17.99 -3.40 0.08
C ASP A 31 -16.53 -3.39 -0.32
N THR A 32 -16.17 -2.53 -1.28
CA THR A 32 -14.78 -2.36 -1.75
C THR A 32 -14.42 -0.89 -1.88
N PHE A 33 -13.21 -0.52 -1.44
CA PHE A 33 -12.65 0.81 -1.69
C PHE A 33 -11.14 0.76 -1.95
N ILE A 34 -10.65 1.78 -2.66
CA ILE A 34 -9.25 1.91 -3.05
C ILE A 34 -8.69 3.20 -2.46
N ILE A 35 -7.49 3.13 -1.90
CA ILE A 35 -6.69 4.29 -1.51
C ILE A 35 -5.58 4.48 -2.53
N ASP A 36 -5.42 5.69 -3.08
CA ASP A 36 -4.44 5.98 -4.14
C ASP A 36 -2.99 5.95 -3.62
N GLY A 37 -2.10 5.28 -4.35
CA GLY A 37 -0.66 5.19 -4.05
C GLY A 37 0.22 6.19 -4.80
N LYS A 38 -0.34 7.00 -5.72
CA LYS A 38 0.44 7.91 -6.59
C LYS A 38 1.40 8.85 -5.85
N LYS A 39 1.01 9.37 -4.68
CA LYS A 39 1.90 10.23 -3.89
C LYS A 39 3.16 9.48 -3.44
N LEU A 40 2.99 8.26 -2.94
CA LEU A 40 4.10 7.41 -2.52
C LEU A 40 4.99 7.04 -3.72
N LYS A 41 4.39 6.70 -4.85
CA LYS A 41 5.11 6.44 -6.11
C LYS A 41 5.97 7.63 -6.55
N SER A 42 5.44 8.85 -6.48
CA SER A 42 6.17 10.08 -6.81
C SER A 42 7.39 10.30 -5.89
N ILE A 43 7.21 10.10 -4.59
CA ILE A 43 8.31 10.19 -3.61
C ILE A 43 9.39 9.12 -3.89
N ASN A 44 8.98 7.87 -4.15
CA ASN A 44 9.90 6.80 -4.47
C ASN A 44 10.68 7.07 -5.77
N GLN A 45 10.03 7.65 -6.78
CA GLN A 45 10.71 8.07 -8.00
C GLN A 45 11.76 9.16 -7.76
N TRP A 46 11.45 10.17 -6.95
CA TRP A 46 12.43 11.20 -6.60
C TRP A 46 13.62 10.61 -5.84
N ALA A 47 13.37 9.74 -4.86
CA ALA A 47 14.42 9.08 -4.10
C ALA A 47 15.33 8.22 -5.00
N ASN A 48 14.76 7.45 -5.93
CA ASN A 48 15.52 6.66 -6.89
C ASN A 48 16.37 7.53 -7.82
N LYS A 49 15.88 8.72 -8.22
CA LYS A 49 16.66 9.69 -9.01
C LYS A 49 17.85 10.23 -8.22
N GLU A 50 17.63 10.64 -6.97
CA GLU A 50 18.73 11.17 -6.15
C GLU A 50 19.76 10.09 -5.81
N ASN A 51 19.32 8.87 -5.48
CA ASN A 51 20.22 7.72 -5.28
C ASN A 51 21.05 7.43 -6.53
N SER A 52 20.44 7.44 -7.73
CA SER A 52 21.18 7.22 -8.99
C SER A 52 22.23 8.29 -9.24
N LYS A 53 21.91 9.56 -8.92
CA LYS A 53 22.84 10.68 -9.03
C LYS A 53 24.01 10.55 -8.04
N LEU A 54 23.72 10.22 -6.78
CA LEU A 54 24.75 10.00 -5.76
C LEU A 54 25.63 8.80 -6.11
N GLN A 55 25.06 7.71 -6.63
CA GLN A 55 25.80 6.56 -7.10
C GLN A 55 26.75 6.94 -8.25
N SER A 56 26.27 7.69 -9.24
CA SER A 56 27.12 8.18 -10.33
C SER A 56 28.30 9.03 -9.83
N ILE A 57 28.09 9.85 -8.79
CA ILE A 57 29.16 10.64 -8.17
C ILE A 57 30.17 9.73 -7.44
N LYS A 58 29.70 8.72 -6.70
CA LYS A 58 30.55 7.74 -6.02
C LYS A 58 31.41 6.95 -7.02
N ASP A 59 30.78 6.47 -8.10
CA ASP A 59 31.43 5.70 -9.16
C ASP A 59 32.54 6.52 -9.84
N LYS A 60 32.25 7.78 -10.19
CA LYS A 60 33.25 8.69 -10.78
C LYS A 60 34.42 9.00 -9.85
N ARG A 61 34.22 8.86 -8.55
CA ARG A 61 35.26 9.07 -7.52
C ARG A 61 35.93 7.77 -7.09
N ASN A 62 35.55 6.64 -7.69
CA ASN A 62 36.08 5.31 -7.34
C ASN A 62 35.90 4.96 -5.85
N ILE A 63 34.86 5.51 -5.22
CA ILE A 63 34.53 5.26 -3.81
C ILE A 63 33.60 4.05 -3.78
N LYS A 64 34.10 2.92 -3.26
CA LYS A 64 33.31 1.73 -2.96
C LYS A 64 32.61 1.86 -1.61
#